data_AF-A0A484WXA9-F1
#
_entry.id   AF-A0A484WXA9-F1
#
_cell.length_a   1.000
_cell.length_b   1.000
_cell.length_c   1.000
_cell.angle_alpha   90.00
_cell.angle_beta   90.00
_cell.angle_gamma   90.00
#
_symmetry.space_group_name_H-M   'P 1'
#
loop_
_entity.id
_entity.type
_entity.pdbx_description
1 polymer ?
#
loop_
_entity_poly.entity_id
_entity_poly.type
_entity_poly.pdbx_seq_one_letter_code
_entity_poly.pdbx_strand_id
1 'polypeptide(L)'
;MQDIATAYKKEKNVDVVSSFASSSTLARQIEAGAPADLFISADQKWMDYAVEKKSVDTATRETLLGNSLVVVAPKDSAQGDINISKETPWIRLLNGGRLAVGDPAHVPAGIYAKEALQKLGAVGVTVAETGPG
;
A
#
# COMPACT_ATOMS: atom_id res chain seq x y z
N MET A 1 10.14 -6.52 8.17
CA MET A 1 11.01 -7.46 7.43
C MET A 1 12.18 -7.94 8.28
N GLN A 2 13.05 -7.06 8.79
CA GLN A 2 14.16 -7.47 9.67
C GLN A 2 13.72 -8.19 10.96
N ASP A 3 12.63 -7.74 11.59
CA ASP A 3 12.10 -8.42 12.78
C ASP A 3 11.55 -9.82 12.46
N ILE A 4 10.92 -9.98 11.28
CA ILE A 4 10.39 -11.27 10.80
C ILE A 4 11.55 -12.22 10.49
N ALA A 5 12.59 -11.74 9.81
CA ALA A 5 13.79 -12.52 9.51
C ALA A 5 14.48 -13.02 10.80
N THR A 6 14.56 -12.17 11.81
CA THR A 6 15.16 -12.50 13.12
C THR A 6 14.33 -13.55 13.86
N ALA A 7 12.99 -13.39 13.86
CA ALA A 7 12.08 -14.38 14.45
C ALA A 7 12.15 -15.73 13.73
N TYR A 8 12.16 -15.73 12.39
CA TYR A 8 12.22 -16.95 11.59
C TYR A 8 13.54 -17.71 11.77
N LYS A 9 14.67 -16.98 11.83
CA LYS A 9 15.98 -17.57 12.13
C LYS A 9 16.00 -18.23 13.51
N LYS A 10 15.39 -17.60 14.51
CA LYS A 10 15.32 -18.13 15.87
C LYS A 10 14.50 -19.42 15.97
N GLU A 11 13.46 -19.56 15.14
CA GLU A 11 12.55 -20.71 15.18
C GLU A 11 12.98 -21.88 14.28
N LYS A 12 13.54 -21.57 13.09
CA LYS A 12 13.85 -22.59 12.07
C LYS A 12 15.34 -22.78 11.80
N ASN A 13 16.22 -21.99 12.44
CA ASN A 13 17.67 -22.00 12.25
C ASN A 13 18.10 -21.86 10.77
N VAL A 14 17.37 -21.03 10.02
CA VAL A 14 17.65 -20.68 8.61
C VAL A 14 18.19 -19.25 8.56
N ASP A 15 19.25 -19.03 7.77
CA ASP A 15 19.79 -17.70 7.51
C ASP A 15 18.97 -16.99 6.42
N VAL A 16 18.32 -15.88 6.81
CA VAL A 16 17.54 -15.04 5.89
C VAL A 16 18.42 -13.90 5.39
N VAL A 17 18.78 -13.93 4.12
CA VAL A 17 19.47 -12.82 3.45
C VAL A 17 18.42 -11.92 2.80
N SER A 18 18.32 -10.67 3.25
CA SER A 18 17.33 -9.71 2.74
C SER A 18 17.98 -8.71 1.79
N SER A 19 17.41 -8.55 0.60
CA SER A 19 17.75 -7.47 -0.34
C SER A 19 16.59 -6.47 -0.42
N PHE A 20 16.88 -5.19 -0.13
CA PHE A 20 15.89 -4.12 -0.15
C PHE A 20 16.16 -3.18 -1.32
N ALA A 21 15.24 -3.14 -2.27
CA ALA A 21 15.21 -2.17 -3.35
C ALA A 21 13.75 -1.96 -3.81
N SER A 22 13.53 -1.08 -4.79
CA SER A 22 12.21 -0.91 -5.39
C SER A 22 11.73 -2.21 -6.05
N SER A 23 10.43 -2.49 -6.00
CA SER A 23 9.83 -3.69 -6.61
C SER A 23 10.23 -3.87 -8.08
N SER A 24 10.37 -2.76 -8.81
CA SER A 24 10.84 -2.71 -10.19
C SER A 24 12.27 -3.21 -10.37
N THR A 25 13.17 -2.80 -9.48
CA THR A 25 14.59 -3.18 -9.51
C THR A 25 14.73 -4.66 -9.16
N LEU A 26 14.06 -5.10 -8.09
CA LEU A 26 14.08 -6.49 -7.66
C LEU A 26 13.48 -7.42 -8.73
N ALA A 27 12.33 -7.08 -9.31
CA ALA A 27 11.71 -7.88 -10.37
C ALA A 27 12.63 -8.04 -11.59
N ARG A 28 13.34 -6.97 -12.00
CA ARG A 28 14.32 -7.04 -13.09
C ARG A 28 15.56 -7.86 -12.73
N GLN A 29 16.01 -7.83 -11.47
CA GLN A 29 17.12 -8.66 -11.02
C GLN A 29 16.74 -10.15 -11.05
N ILE A 30 15.53 -10.51 -10.60
CA ILE A 30 15.03 -11.89 -10.64
C ILE A 30 14.88 -12.35 -12.10
N GLU A 31 14.33 -11.50 -12.97
CA GLU A 31 14.28 -11.77 -14.42
C GLU A 31 15.68 -12.03 -15.00
N ALA A 32 16.68 -11.27 -14.56
CA ALA A 32 18.07 -11.44 -14.97
C ALA A 32 18.76 -12.67 -14.36
N GLY A 33 18.06 -13.49 -13.57
CA GLY A 33 18.58 -14.72 -12.97
C GLY A 33 19.19 -14.54 -11.58
N ALA A 34 18.88 -13.46 -10.87
CA ALA A 34 19.28 -13.33 -9.48
C ALA A 34 18.67 -14.48 -8.64
N PRO A 35 19.47 -15.16 -7.80
CA PRO A 35 18.98 -16.25 -6.97
C PRO A 35 18.13 -15.67 -5.83
N ALA A 36 16.81 -15.67 -6.03
CA ALA A 36 15.85 -15.22 -5.04
C ALA A 36 14.83 -16.33 -4.76
N ASP A 37 14.76 -16.79 -3.52
CA ASP A 37 13.79 -17.81 -3.08
C ASP A 37 12.40 -17.22 -2.79
N LEU A 38 12.35 -15.95 -2.41
CA LEU A 38 11.12 -15.23 -2.09
C LEU A 38 11.15 -13.80 -2.62
N PHE A 39 10.10 -13.41 -3.35
CA PHE A 39 9.90 -12.06 -3.83
C PHE A 39 8.65 -11.44 -3.21
N ILE A 40 8.82 -10.30 -2.53
CA ILE A 40 7.72 -9.55 -1.92
C ILE A 40 7.63 -8.20 -2.64
N SER A 41 6.64 -8.07 -3.52
CA SER A 41 6.38 -6.82 -4.23
C SER A 41 5.50 -5.88 -3.40
N ALA A 42 5.78 -4.58 -3.45
CA ALA A 42 4.93 -3.54 -2.88
C ALA A 42 3.66 -3.26 -3.68
N ASP A 43 3.58 -3.72 -4.94
CA ASP A 43 2.40 -3.56 -5.79
C ASP A 43 2.15 -4.80 -6.67
N GLN A 44 0.91 -4.93 -7.16
CA GLN A 44 0.52 -6.06 -8.01
C GLN A 44 1.21 -6.01 -9.38
N LYS A 45 1.45 -4.82 -9.93
CA LYS A 45 2.02 -4.63 -11.26
C LYS A 45 3.39 -5.31 -11.41
N TRP A 46 4.28 -5.17 -10.44
CA TRP A 46 5.60 -5.81 -10.50
C TRP A 46 5.56 -7.30 -10.16
N MET A 47 4.57 -7.75 -9.39
CA MET A 47 4.32 -9.17 -9.21
C MET A 47 3.81 -9.81 -10.51
N ASP A 48 2.87 -9.15 -11.20
CA ASP A 48 2.35 -9.57 -12.50
C ASP A 48 3.45 -9.62 -13.55
N TYR A 49 4.34 -8.59 -13.58
CA TYR A 49 5.52 -8.60 -14.44
C TYR A 49 6.41 -9.82 -14.20
N ALA A 50 6.73 -10.13 -12.94
CA ALA A 50 7.59 -11.26 -12.61
C ALA A 50 6.95 -12.62 -12.99
N VAL A 51 5.61 -12.71 -12.88
CA VAL A 51 4.82 -13.86 -13.35
C VAL A 51 4.86 -13.98 -14.88
N GLU A 52 4.63 -12.90 -15.62
CA GLU A 52 4.67 -12.89 -17.09
C GLU A 52 6.04 -13.34 -17.62
N LYS A 53 7.11 -12.94 -16.92
CA LYS A 53 8.48 -13.33 -17.21
C LYS A 53 8.83 -14.76 -16.77
N LYS A 54 7.89 -15.49 -16.18
CA LYS A 54 8.08 -16.84 -15.62
C LYS A 54 9.19 -16.88 -14.58
N SER A 55 9.44 -15.74 -13.94
CA SER A 55 10.43 -15.57 -12.88
C SER A 55 9.84 -15.88 -11.51
N VAL A 56 8.53 -16.15 -11.44
CA VAL A 56 7.77 -16.55 -10.25
C VAL A 56 6.83 -17.69 -10.64
N ASP A 57 6.73 -18.71 -9.79
CA ASP A 57 5.73 -19.75 -9.92
C ASP A 57 4.35 -19.20 -9.50
N THR A 58 3.43 -19.14 -10.44
CA THR A 58 2.08 -18.61 -10.22
C THR A 58 1.29 -19.38 -9.17
N ALA A 59 1.56 -20.67 -8.99
CA ALA A 59 0.91 -21.49 -7.98
C ALA A 59 1.35 -21.11 -6.55
N THR A 60 2.51 -20.46 -6.42
CA THR A 60 3.06 -20.00 -5.13
C THR A 60 2.71 -18.54 -4.83
N ARG A 61 2.06 -17.84 -5.76
CA ARG A 61 1.69 -16.44 -5.58
C ARG A 61 0.58 -16.32 -4.56
N GLU A 62 0.92 -15.79 -3.40
CA GLU A 62 -0.05 -15.36 -2.40
C GLU A 62 -0.09 -13.84 -2.24
N THR A 63 -1.29 -13.30 -2.09
CA THR A 63 -1.46 -11.88 -1.75
C THR A 63 -1.32 -11.73 -0.24
N LEU A 64 -0.06 -11.58 0.21
CA LEU A 64 0.31 -11.58 1.63
C LEU A 64 -0.12 -10.33 2.41
N LEU A 65 -0.33 -9.20 1.74
CA LEU A 65 -0.64 -7.91 2.37
C LEU A 65 -1.85 -7.26 1.68
N GLY A 66 -2.98 -7.22 2.36
CA GLY A 66 -4.07 -6.29 2.07
C GLY A 66 -3.95 -5.10 3.00
N ASN A 67 -3.77 -3.90 2.45
CA ASN A 67 -3.80 -2.69 3.28
C ASN A 67 -5.25 -2.17 3.35
N SER A 68 -5.76 -1.94 4.56
CA SER A 68 -7.03 -1.27 4.74
C SER A 68 -6.81 0.23 4.70
N LEU A 69 -7.49 0.92 3.78
CA LEU A 69 -7.47 2.37 3.76
C LEU A 69 -8.25 2.89 4.98
N VAL A 70 -7.58 3.63 5.85
CA VAL A 70 -8.19 4.26 7.04
C VAL A 70 -8.18 5.78 6.89
N VAL A 71 -9.22 6.43 7.40
CA VAL A 71 -9.24 7.89 7.54
C VAL A 71 -8.78 8.23 8.95
N VAL A 72 -7.81 9.12 9.05
CA VAL A 72 -7.23 9.57 10.31
C VAL A 72 -7.55 11.04 10.53
N ALA A 73 -7.90 11.39 11.77
CA ALA A 73 -8.08 12.77 12.23
C ALA A 73 -7.03 13.09 13.30
N PRO A 74 -6.67 14.37 13.52
CA PRO A 74 -5.78 14.77 14.61
C PRO A 74 -6.28 14.26 15.96
N LYS A 75 -5.36 13.92 16.87
CA LYS A 75 -5.71 13.35 18.19
C LYS A 75 -6.60 14.28 19.03
N ASP A 76 -6.47 15.60 18.83
CA ASP A 76 -7.28 16.62 19.50
C ASP A 76 -8.54 17.01 18.69
N SER A 77 -8.90 16.22 17.67
CA SER A 77 -10.10 16.46 16.87
C SER A 77 -11.36 16.27 17.70
N ALA A 78 -12.23 17.28 17.70
CA ALA A 78 -13.55 17.21 18.33
C ALA A 78 -14.53 16.24 17.62
N GLN A 79 -14.10 15.55 16.56
CA GLN A 79 -14.97 14.72 15.71
C GLN A 79 -15.25 13.33 16.27
N GLY A 80 -14.43 12.82 17.20
CA GLY A 80 -14.58 11.47 17.74
C GLY A 80 -14.48 10.37 16.67
N ASP A 81 -15.05 9.20 16.95
CA ASP A 81 -15.07 8.07 16.00
C ASP A 81 -15.98 8.38 14.81
N ILE A 82 -15.43 8.30 13.60
CA ILE A 82 -16.16 8.53 12.35
C ILE A 82 -16.39 7.18 11.68
N ASN A 83 -17.65 6.77 11.57
CA ASN A 83 -18.01 5.60 10.78
C ASN A 83 -18.25 6.00 9.33
N ILE A 84 -17.45 5.45 8.41
CA ILE A 84 -17.47 5.85 7.01
C ILE A 84 -18.47 5.00 6.23
N SER A 85 -19.49 5.67 5.71
CA SER A 85 -20.47 5.13 4.76
C SER A 85 -20.76 6.12 3.63
N LYS A 86 -21.66 5.74 2.70
CA LYS A 86 -22.12 6.66 1.63
C LYS A 86 -22.87 7.88 2.17
N GLU A 87 -23.40 7.78 3.38
CA GLU A 87 -24.12 8.84 4.07
C GLU A 87 -23.19 9.76 4.88
N THR A 88 -21.88 9.52 4.83
CA THR A 88 -20.89 10.33 5.55
C THR A 88 -20.99 11.80 5.13
N PRO A 89 -21.18 12.74 6.07
CA PRO A 89 -21.33 14.16 5.75
C PRO A 89 -19.95 14.81 5.55
N TRP A 90 -19.26 14.43 4.47
CA TRP A 90 -17.87 14.84 4.18
C TRP A 90 -17.63 16.34 4.23
N ILE A 91 -18.56 17.15 3.70
CA ILE A 91 -18.45 18.61 3.72
C ILE A 91 -18.45 19.16 5.15
N ARG A 92 -19.29 18.59 6.03
CA ARG A 92 -19.38 18.97 7.44
C ARG A 92 -18.16 18.49 8.22
N LEU A 93 -17.64 17.30 7.90
CA LEU A 93 -16.42 16.77 8.49
C LEU A 93 -15.18 17.58 8.10
N LEU A 94 -15.11 18.05 6.86
CA LEU A 94 -13.97 18.86 6.45
C LEU A 94 -14.08 20.31 6.94
N ASN A 95 -15.29 20.82 7.19
CA ASN A 95 -15.55 22.17 7.70
C ASN A 95 -14.77 23.26 6.92
N GLY A 96 -14.78 23.17 5.59
CA GLY A 96 -14.01 24.06 4.70
C GLY A 96 -12.52 23.70 4.54
N GLY A 97 -12.04 22.69 5.27
CA GLY A 97 -10.71 22.09 5.12
C GLY A 97 -10.59 21.14 3.93
N ARG A 98 -9.40 20.57 3.77
CA ARG A 98 -9.07 19.61 2.69
C ARG A 98 -8.72 18.26 3.27
N LEU A 99 -9.05 17.20 2.54
CA LEU A 99 -8.60 15.86 2.89
C LEU A 99 -7.17 15.66 2.39
N ALA A 100 -6.25 15.41 3.31
CA ALA A 100 -4.88 15.06 2.97
C ALA A 100 -4.81 13.63 2.43
N VAL A 101 -4.34 13.46 1.19
CA VAL A 101 -4.07 12.14 0.61
C VAL A 101 -2.72 12.19 -0.12
N GLY A 102 -2.07 11.03 -0.26
CA GLY A 102 -0.91 10.93 -1.16
C GLY A 102 -1.31 11.24 -2.60
N ASP A 103 -0.38 11.70 -3.45
CA ASP A 103 -0.68 12.08 -4.84
C ASP A 103 -1.62 11.05 -5.53
N PRO A 104 -2.86 11.44 -5.89
CA PRO A 104 -3.85 10.54 -6.48
C PRO A 104 -3.49 10.04 -7.88
N ALA A 105 -2.51 10.62 -8.55
CA ALA A 105 -2.04 10.21 -9.87
C ALA A 105 -0.88 9.21 -9.81
N HIS A 106 -0.07 9.22 -8.74
CA HIS A 106 1.18 8.45 -8.69
C HIS A 106 1.37 7.60 -7.43
N VAL A 107 0.79 7.98 -6.30
CA VAL A 107 0.97 7.26 -5.02
C VAL A 107 -0.16 6.25 -4.82
N PRO A 108 0.14 4.95 -4.59
CA PRO A 108 -0.90 3.92 -4.43
C PRO A 108 -1.97 4.28 -3.37
N ALA A 109 -1.55 4.80 -2.21
CA ALA A 109 -2.49 5.25 -1.18
C ALA A 109 -3.43 6.39 -1.67
N GLY A 110 -2.93 7.28 -2.53
CA GLY A 110 -3.70 8.34 -3.17
C GLY A 110 -4.71 7.83 -4.18
N ILE A 111 -4.26 6.91 -5.05
CA ILE A 111 -5.12 6.23 -6.04
C ILE A 111 -6.27 5.52 -5.32
N TYR A 112 -5.96 4.73 -4.28
CA TYR A 112 -6.97 4.03 -3.49
C TYR A 112 -7.91 4.99 -2.75
N ALA A 113 -7.40 6.10 -2.19
CA ALA A 113 -8.23 7.11 -1.55
C ALA A 113 -9.21 7.75 -2.54
N LYS A 114 -8.76 8.07 -3.75
CA LYS A 114 -9.62 8.60 -4.81
C LYS A 114 -10.73 7.63 -5.20
N GLU A 115 -10.39 6.36 -5.43
CA GLU A 115 -11.38 5.33 -5.76
C GLU A 115 -12.39 5.10 -4.63
N ALA A 116 -11.93 5.09 -3.38
CA ALA A 116 -12.80 4.93 -2.22
C ALA A 116 -13.78 6.11 -2.09
N LEU A 117 -13.29 7.36 -2.19
CA LEU A 117 -14.12 8.57 -2.13
C LEU A 117 -15.15 8.61 -3.26
N GLN A 118 -14.77 8.16 -4.46
CA GLN A 118 -15.70 8.03 -5.58
C GLN A 118 -16.81 7.00 -5.29
N LYS A 119 -16.46 5.82 -4.76
CA LYS A 119 -17.43 4.79 -4.37
C LYS A 119 -18.36 5.25 -3.23
N LEU A 120 -17.86 6.12 -2.36
CA LEU A 120 -18.59 6.69 -1.23
C LEU A 120 -19.46 7.90 -1.61
N GLY A 121 -19.45 8.33 -2.87
CA GLY A 121 -20.28 9.45 -3.33
C GLY A 121 -19.88 10.80 -2.72
N ALA A 122 -18.61 10.96 -2.33
CA ALA A 122 -18.06 12.17 -1.70
C ALA A 122 -17.86 13.31 -2.72
N VAL A 123 -18.91 13.67 -3.46
CA VAL A 123 -18.89 14.71 -4.50
C VAL A 123 -18.64 16.07 -3.85
N GLY A 124 -17.49 16.69 -4.18
CA GLY A 124 -17.11 18.00 -3.65
C GLY A 124 -16.00 18.02 -2.59
N VAL A 125 -15.44 16.86 -2.22
CA VAL A 125 -14.26 16.80 -1.35
C VAL A 125 -13.05 17.33 -2.11
N THR A 126 -12.47 18.43 -1.61
CA THR A 126 -11.20 18.95 -2.13
C THR A 126 -10.06 18.21 -1.47
N VAL A 127 -9.28 17.54 -2.30
CA VAL A 127 -8.14 16.74 -1.90
C VAL A 127 -6.89 17.64 -1.90
N ALA A 128 -6.11 17.60 -0.83
CA ALA A 128 -4.79 18.24 -0.77
C ALA A 128 -3.71 17.17 -0.95
N GLU A 129 -2.83 17.37 -1.92
CA GLU A 129 -1.66 16.54 -2.13
C GLU A 129 -0.64 16.78 -1.02
N THR A 130 -0.33 15.75 -0.25
CA THR A 130 0.82 15.79 0.66
C THR A 130 2.07 15.47 -0.16
N GLY A 131 2.68 16.50 -0.75
CA GLY A 131 4.00 16.39 -1.39
C GLY A 131 5.11 16.16 -0.34
N PRO A 132 6.27 15.60 -0.73
CA PRO A 132 7.43 15.51 0.15
C PRO A 132 7.95 16.94 0.38
N GLY A 133 7.76 17.46 1.59
CA GLY A 133 8.51 18.60 2.10
C GLY A 133 9.89 18.18 2.57
#